data_AF-A0A2W7AYI2-F1
#
_entry.id   AF-A0A2W7AYI2-F1
#
_cell.length_a   1.000
_cell.length_b   1.000
_cell.length_c   1.000
_cell.angle_alpha   90.00
_cell.angle_beta   90.00
_cell.angle_gamma   90.00
#
_symmetry.space_group_name_H-M   'P 1'
#
loop_
_entity.id
_entity.type
_entity.pdbx_description
1 polymer ?
#
loop_
_entity_poly.entity_id
_entity_poly.type
_entity_poly.pdbx_seq_one_letter_code
_entity_poly.pdbx_strand_id
1 'polypeptide(L)'
;MKNRATAILFCVFFFSFGGHKFYLGQIGKGIIFFIFAWTLIPSFLSFVDLIKLVLMSDIEFDRQFNGGASQTILSAKDSTAALIDLKRLYDEGVLTAEEYEEKRQKLLKNI
;
A
#
# COMPACT_ATOMS: atom_id res chain seq x y z
N MET A 1 6.35 -1.21 -11.56
CA MET A 1 6.04 -1.03 -10.13
C MET A 1 7.34 -0.78 -9.39
N LYS A 2 7.38 0.23 -8.52
CA LYS A 2 8.50 0.54 -7.63
C LYS A 2 8.53 -0.51 -6.52
N ASN A 3 9.71 -0.91 -6.06
CA ASN A 3 9.83 -1.94 -5.04
C ASN A 3 10.26 -1.34 -3.70
N ARG A 4 9.58 -1.69 -2.60
CA ARG A 4 9.88 -1.19 -1.25
C ARG A 4 11.29 -1.57 -0.81
N ALA A 5 11.71 -2.80 -1.09
CA ALA A 5 13.06 -3.27 -0.75
C ALA A 5 14.15 -2.43 -1.43
N THR A 6 13.96 -2.07 -2.70
CA THR A 6 14.88 -1.20 -3.44
C THR A 6 14.89 0.21 -2.86
N ALA A 7 13.73 0.75 -2.47
CA ALA A 7 13.63 2.05 -1.81
C ALA A 7 14.35 2.08 -0.45
N ILE A 8 14.22 1.02 0.37
CA ILE A 8 14.95 0.85 1.64
C ILE A 8 16.46 0.77 1.37
N LEU A 9 16.88 -0.03 0.38
CA LEU A 9 18.29 -0.18 0.02
C LEU A 9 18.91 1.15 -0.41
N PHE A 10 18.22 1.91 -1.27
CA PHE A 10 18.62 3.26 -1.64
C PHE A 10 18.64 4.21 -0.43
N CYS A 11 17.72 4.06 0.51
CA CYS A 11 17.66 4.90 1.70
C CYS A 11 18.88 4.65 2.61
N VAL A 12 19.32 3.41 2.76
CA VAL A 12 20.52 3.03 3.54
C VAL A 12 21.81 3.43 2.81
N PHE A 13 21.92 3.19 1.51
CA PHE A 13 23.14 3.47 0.74
C PHE A 13 23.32 4.97 0.41
N PHE A 14 22.25 5.70 0.10
CA PHE A 14 22.27 7.12 -0.24
C PHE A 14 21.68 8.00 0.87
N PHE A 15 21.89 7.58 2.13
CA PHE A 15 21.31 8.17 3.33
C PHE A 15 21.45 9.69 3.41
N SER A 16 22.64 10.23 3.14
CA SER A 16 22.88 11.68 3.17
C SER A 16 22.48 12.43 1.90
N PHE A 17 22.26 11.73 0.79
CA PHE A 17 21.97 12.33 -0.51
C PHE A 17 20.48 12.34 -0.87
N GLY A 18 19.62 11.67 -0.07
CA GLY A 18 18.19 11.62 -0.34
C GLY A 18 17.83 10.84 -1.62
N GLY A 19 18.71 9.95 -2.10
CA GLY A 19 18.53 9.21 -3.36
C GLY A 19 17.25 8.37 -3.41
N HIS A 20 16.78 7.87 -2.26
CA HIS A 20 15.51 7.18 -2.16
C HIS A 20 14.32 8.09 -2.56
N LYS A 21 14.31 9.39 -2.23
CA LYS A 21 13.23 10.31 -2.64
C LYS A 21 13.12 10.46 -4.15
N PHE A 22 14.24 10.43 -4.86
CA PHE A 22 14.27 10.41 -6.33
C PHE A 22 13.64 9.12 -6.87
N TYR A 23 13.97 7.97 -6.28
CA TYR A 23 13.40 6.67 -6.66
C TYR A 23 11.88 6.61 -6.45
N LEU A 24 11.38 7.17 -5.34
CA LEU A 24 9.94 7.22 -5.07
C LEU A 24 9.18 8.23 -5.96
N GLY A 25 9.87 9.02 -6.79
CA GLY A 25 9.28 10.03 -7.67
C GLY A 25 9.01 11.39 -7.00
N GLN A 26 9.56 11.61 -5.80
CA GLN A 26 9.44 12.87 -5.06
C GLN A 26 10.63 13.80 -5.37
N ILE A 27 10.79 14.17 -6.65
CA ILE A 27 11.95 14.93 -7.16
C ILE A 27 12.17 16.25 -6.40
N GLY A 28 11.10 16.99 -6.11
CA GLY A 28 11.21 18.27 -5.39
C GLY A 28 11.83 18.13 -3.99
N LYS A 29 11.46 17.07 -3.25
CA LYS A 29 12.05 16.79 -1.92
C LYS A 29 13.50 16.30 -2.05
N GLY A 30 13.81 15.53 -3.10
CA GLY A 30 15.18 15.12 -3.42
C GLY A 30 16.11 16.31 -3.66
N ILE A 31 15.66 17.32 -4.42
CA ILE A 31 16.44 18.54 -4.69
C ILE A 31 16.70 19.33 -3.40
N ILE A 32 15.69 19.46 -2.53
CA ILE A 32 15.84 20.10 -1.22
C ILE A 32 16.91 19.36 -0.40
N PHE A 33 16.87 18.03 -0.37
CA PHE A 33 17.85 17.22 0.34
C PHE A 33 19.26 17.40 -0.24
N PHE A 34 19.38 17.55 -1.55
CA PHE A 34 20.66 17.77 -2.23
C PHE A 34 21.27 19.13 -1.89
N ILE A 35 20.48 20.21 -1.89
CA ILE A 35 20.94 21.56 -1.53
C ILE A 35 21.31 21.64 -0.04
N PHE A 36 20.59 20.92 0.82
CA PHE A 36 20.87 20.86 2.26
C PHE A 36 21.86 19.75 2.65
N ALA A 37 22.43 18.98 1.72
CA ALA A 37 23.29 17.83 2.01
C ALA A 37 24.51 18.20 2.88
N TRP A 38 25.04 19.40 2.72
CA TRP A 38 26.14 19.95 3.53
C TRP A 38 25.79 20.22 5.01
N THR A 39 24.51 20.34 5.34
CA THR A 39 24.05 20.65 6.71
C THR A 39 23.90 19.42 7.61
N LEU A 40 24.06 18.20 7.07
CA LEU A 40 23.76 16.92 7.73
C LEU A 40 22.29 16.73 8.19
N ILE A 41 21.46 17.76 8.15
CA ILE A 41 20.00 17.70 8.40
C ILE A 41 19.30 16.64 7.53
N PRO A 42 19.62 16.47 6.23
CA PRO A 42 19.00 15.46 5.38
C PRO A 42 19.23 14.03 5.86
N SER A 43 20.36 13.76 6.54
CA SER A 43 20.62 12.44 7.14
C SER A 43 19.62 12.12 8.25
N PHE A 44 19.29 13.09 9.12
CA PHE A 44 18.34 12.88 10.20
C PHE A 44 16.91 12.67 9.68
N LEU A 45 16.47 13.46 8.69
CA LEU A 45 15.17 13.24 8.04
C LEU A 45 15.11 11.90 7.31
N SER A 46 16.19 11.51 6.62
CA SER A 46 16.27 10.21 5.95
C SER A 46 16.20 9.04 6.93
N PHE A 47 16.73 9.20 8.15
CA PHE A 47 16.57 8.20 9.21
C PHE A 47 15.11 7.97 9.58
N VAL A 48 14.36 9.06 9.79
CA VAL A 48 12.93 8.98 10.13
C VAL A 48 12.15 8.36 8.96
N ASP A 49 12.48 8.73 7.73
CA ASP A 49 11.84 8.16 6.55
C ASP A 49 12.19 6.67 6.36
N LEU A 50 13.42 6.25 6.67
CA LEU A 50 13.81 4.83 6.68
C LEU A 50 12.94 4.04 7.65
N ILE A 51 12.78 4.53 8.89
CA ILE A 51 11.94 3.86 9.90
C ILE A 51 10.48 3.78 9.44
N LYS A 52 9.93 4.87 8.89
CA LYS A 52 8.59 4.86 8.30
C LYS A 52 8.46 3.81 7.19
N LEU A 53 9.45 3.74 6.29
CA LEU A 53 9.43 2.82 5.14
C LEU A 53 9.56 1.35 5.56
N VAL A 54 10.31 1.09 6.63
CA VAL A 54 10.44 -0.25 7.23
C VAL A 54 9.13 -0.67 7.90
N LEU A 55 8.50 0.23 8.67
CA LEU A 55 7.23 0.00 9.36
C LEU A 55 6.02 -0.07 8.42
N MET A 56 6.11 0.56 7.26
CA MET A 56 5.05 0.57 6.25
C MET A 56 4.90 -0.82 5.59
N SER A 57 3.66 -1.26 5.39
CA SER A 57 3.36 -2.51 4.66
C SER A 57 3.51 -2.31 3.15
N ASP A 58 3.80 -3.40 2.42
CA ASP A 58 3.92 -3.36 0.95
C ASP A 58 2.61 -2.87 0.28
N ILE A 59 1.48 -3.21 0.90
CA ILE A 59 0.13 -2.82 0.49
C ILE A 59 -0.06 -1.29 0.56
N GLU A 60 0.40 -0.65 1.64
CA GLU A 60 0.34 0.80 1.79
C GLU A 60 1.36 1.50 0.87
N PHE A 61 2.55 0.91 0.70
CA PHE A 61 3.60 1.42 -0.20
C PHE A 61 3.10 1.43 -1.65
N ASP A 62 2.52 0.34 -2.11
CA ASP A 62 1.96 0.23 -3.46
C ASP A 62 0.82 1.23 -3.66
N ARG A 63 -0.02 1.43 -2.64
CA ARG A 63 -1.09 2.44 -2.68
C ARG A 63 -0.52 3.84 -2.91
N GLN A 64 0.52 4.21 -2.17
CA GLN A 64 1.08 5.56 -2.18
C GLN A 64 2.02 5.83 -3.36
N PHE A 65 2.74 4.83 -3.86
CA PHE A 65 3.83 5.02 -4.83
C PHE A 65 3.62 4.35 -6.19
N ASN A 66 2.79 3.31 -6.24
CA ASN A 66 2.45 2.55 -7.45
C ASN A 66 1.01 2.79 -7.92
N GLY A 67 0.26 3.65 -7.23
CA GLY A 67 -1.07 4.10 -7.65
C GLY A 67 -2.12 3.00 -7.58
N GLY A 68 -2.48 2.57 -6.37
CA GLY A 68 -3.77 1.94 -6.01
C GLY A 68 -4.26 0.66 -6.69
N ALA A 69 -3.76 0.28 -7.88
CA ALA A 69 -4.35 -0.75 -8.72
C ALA A 69 -4.31 -2.15 -8.08
N SER A 70 -3.31 -2.43 -7.24
CA SER A 70 -3.19 -3.70 -6.52
C SER A 70 -4.31 -3.84 -5.46
N GLN A 71 -4.65 -2.76 -4.76
CA GLN A 71 -5.67 -2.75 -3.70
C GLN A 71 -7.09 -3.02 -4.23
N THR A 72 -7.43 -2.44 -5.39
CA THR A 72 -8.75 -2.66 -6.00
C THR A 72 -8.95 -4.11 -6.42
N ILE A 73 -7.91 -4.76 -6.95
CA ILE A 73 -7.99 -6.17 -7.41
C ILE A 73 -8.07 -7.13 -6.21
N LEU A 74 -7.30 -6.90 -5.14
CA LEU A 74 -7.35 -7.71 -3.92
C LEU A 74 -8.70 -7.56 -3.19
N SER A 75 -9.20 -6.33 -3.00
CA SER A 75 -10.51 -6.06 -2.38
C SER A 75 -11.67 -6.67 -3.19
N ALA A 76 -11.62 -6.56 -4.52
CA ALA A 76 -12.61 -7.18 -5.40
C ALA A 76 -12.55 -8.72 -5.36
N LYS A 77 -11.35 -9.29 -5.23
CA LYS A 77 -11.15 -10.74 -5.10
C LYS A 77 -11.68 -11.27 -3.76
N ASP A 78 -11.45 -10.56 -2.66
CA ASP A 78 -11.96 -10.93 -1.33
C ASP A 78 -13.49 -10.84 -1.27
N SER A 79 -14.06 -9.82 -1.92
CA SER A 79 -15.51 -9.64 -1.99
C SER A 79 -16.20 -10.69 -2.86
N THR A 80 -15.59 -11.08 -3.98
CA THR A 80 -16.09 -12.20 -4.81
C THR A 80 -15.92 -13.55 -4.11
N ALA A 81 -14.84 -13.77 -3.37
CA ALA A 81 -14.67 -14.95 -2.53
C ALA A 81 -15.76 -15.05 -1.44
N ALA A 82 -16.07 -13.93 -0.78
CA ALA A 82 -17.15 -13.87 0.20
C ALA A 82 -18.53 -14.18 -0.42
N LEU A 83 -18.81 -13.70 -1.64
CA LEU A 83 -20.06 -14.02 -2.37
C LEU A 83 -20.16 -15.51 -2.73
N ILE A 84 -19.05 -16.14 -3.12
CA ILE A 84 -19.01 -17.58 -3.41
C ILE A 84 -19.33 -18.39 -2.16
N ASP A 85 -18.74 -18.02 -1.02
CA ASP A 85 -18.98 -18.73 0.25
C ASP A 85 -20.43 -18.54 0.73
N LEU A 86 -21.00 -17.34 0.53
CA LEU A 86 -22.41 -17.05 0.82
C LEU A 86 -23.36 -17.91 -0.01
N LYS A 87 -23.05 -18.09 -1.31
CA LYS A 87 -23.82 -18.97 -2.20
C LYS A 87 -23.71 -20.43 -1.75
N ARG A 88 -22.52 -20.85 -1.33
CA ARG A 88 -22.29 -22.21 -0.82
C ARG A 88 -23.14 -22.51 0.41
N LEU A 89 -23.21 -21.57 1.37
CA LEU A 89 -24.03 -21.72 2.58
C LEU A 89 -25.53 -21.74 2.29
N TYR A 90 -25.98 -21.02 1.25
CA TYR A 90 -27.37 -21.09 0.78
C TYR A 90 -27.67 -22.45 0.13
N ASP A 91 -26.77 -22.93 -0.74
CA ASP A 91 -26.93 -24.22 -1.43
C ASP A 91 -26.89 -25.40 -0.41
N GLU A 92 -26.21 -25.25 0.74
CA GLU A 92 -26.23 -26.20 1.86
C GLU A 92 -27.52 -26.16 2.71
N GLY A 93 -28.42 -25.21 2.45
CA GLY A 93 -29.67 -25.04 3.20
C GLY A 93 -29.47 -24.48 4.62
N VAL A 94 -28.27 -23.96 4.93
CA VAL A 94 -27.95 -23.34 6.23
C VAL A 94 -28.51 -21.91 6.32
N LEU A 95 -28.66 -21.23 5.18
CA LEU A 95 -29.30 -19.91 5.09
C LEU A 95 -30.63 -19.97 4.33
N THR A 96 -31.59 -19.17 4.78
CA THR A 96 -32.84 -18.91 4.05
C THR A 96 -32.62 -17.92 2.90
N ALA A 97 -33.52 -17.89 1.92
CA ALA A 97 -33.39 -17.01 0.74
C ALA A 97 -33.38 -15.51 1.12
N GLU A 98 -34.15 -15.11 2.13
CA GLU A 98 -34.18 -13.72 2.60
C GLU A 98 -32.85 -13.30 3.25
N GLU A 99 -32.28 -14.15 4.12
CA GLU A 99 -30.99 -13.85 4.78
C GLU A 99 -29.81 -13.81 3.79
N TYR A 100 -29.86 -14.66 2.75
CA TYR A 100 -28.88 -14.64 1.66
C TYR A 100 -28.90 -13.31 0.90
N GLU A 101 -30.09 -12.84 0.50
CA GLU A 101 -30.22 -11.60 -0.27
C GLU A 101 -29.77 -10.37 0.52
N GLU A 102 -30.13 -10.28 1.80
CA GLU A 102 -29.74 -9.16 2.65
C GLU A 102 -28.22 -9.08 2.82
N LYS A 103 -27.57 -10.22 3.09
CA LYS A 103 -26.10 -10.27 3.24
C LYS A 103 -25.39 -10.04 1.90
N ARG A 104 -25.93 -10.56 0.79
CA ARG A 104 -25.40 -10.31 -0.56
C ARG A 104 -25.44 -8.83 -0.92
N GLN A 105 -26.57 -8.16 -0.67
CA GLN A 105 -26.76 -6.73 -0.93
C GLN A 105 -25.81 -5.87 -0.09
N LYS A 106 -25.63 -6.21 1.19
CA LYS A 106 -24.73 -5.49 2.10
C LYS A 106 -23.27 -5.58 1.64
N LEU A 107 -22.84 -6.73 1.13
CA LEU A 107 -21.51 -6.91 0.56
C LEU A 107 -21.34 -6.09 -0.72
N LEU A 108 -22.30 -6.13 -1.65
CA LEU A 108 -22.25 -5.36 -2.90
C LEU A 108 -22.18 -3.85 -2.69
N LYS A 109 -22.78 -3.33 -1.61
CA LYS A 109 -22.76 -1.89 -1.27
C LYS A 109 -21.43 -1.42 -0.69
N ASN A 110 -20.61 -2.34 -0.17
CA ASN A 110 -19.35 -2.03 0.53
C ASN A 110 -18.10 -2.22 -0.36
N ILE A 111 -18.31 -2.61 -1.62
CA ILE A 111 -17.30 -2.69 -2.69
C ILE A 111 -17.31 -1.38 -3.46
#